data_AF-A0A1V6QRM4-F1
#
_entry.id   AF-A0A1V6QRM4-F1
#
_cell.length_a   1.000
_cell.length_b   1.000
_cell.length_c   1.000
_cell.angle_alpha   90.00
_cell.angle_beta   90.00
_cell.angle_gamma   90.00
#
_symmetry.space_group_name_H-M   'P 1'
#
loop_
_entity.id
_entity.type
_entity.pdbx_description
1 polymer ?
#
loop_
_entity_poly.entity_id
_entity_poly.type
_entity_poly.pdbx_seq_one_letter_code
_entity_poly.pdbx_strand_id
1 'polypeptide(L)'
;MPNILSSPKKGPMNPSQSSRSYPQQNWIRTWDYDDDDKPPKIAGRYFKYLESFVRILQEEEAKLPELQEKELSSLVKWSQDSGTMWLHMLIPSGFNDTRSFPFTQLRQHIEETEWARREKEFYNSSELEAFAERKVNEFDKYDEALEKLEQTRLLVDSGGMTTQEFVSNALN
;
A
#
# COMPACT_ATOMS: atom_id res chain seq x y z
N MET A 1 -47.32 -25.01 -17.61
CA MET A 1 -46.68 -23.98 -18.45
C MET A 1 -46.45 -22.75 -17.58
N PRO A 2 -45.25 -22.15 -17.62
CA PRO A 2 -44.58 -21.58 -16.44
C PRO A 2 -44.67 -20.04 -16.39
N ASN A 3 -44.35 -19.45 -15.24
CA ASN A 3 -43.78 -18.11 -15.25
C ASN A 3 -42.63 -18.01 -14.23
N ILE A 4 -41.56 -17.38 -14.71
CA ILE A 4 -40.18 -17.43 -14.24
C ILE A 4 -39.79 -16.04 -13.70
N LEU A 5 -38.92 -16.03 -12.69
CA LEU A 5 -38.03 -14.94 -12.24
C LEU A 5 -38.66 -13.64 -11.71
N SER A 6 -38.55 -13.46 -10.39
CA SER A 6 -38.14 -12.16 -9.86
C SER A 6 -37.08 -12.38 -8.78
N SER A 7 -35.82 -12.26 -9.17
CA SER A 7 -34.71 -12.18 -8.22
C SER A 7 -34.75 -10.81 -7.54
N PRO A 8 -34.57 -10.71 -6.21
CA PRO A 8 -34.52 -9.41 -5.55
C PRO A 8 -33.24 -8.68 -5.96
N LYS A 9 -33.39 -7.44 -6.44
CA LYS A 9 -32.27 -6.49 -6.61
C LYS A 9 -31.60 -6.30 -5.24
N LYS A 10 -30.40 -6.84 -5.03
CA LYS A 10 -29.55 -6.46 -3.90
C LYS A 10 -28.96 -5.08 -4.21
N GLY A 11 -29.30 -4.10 -3.36
CA GLY A 11 -28.71 -2.76 -3.40
C GLY A 11 -27.23 -2.78 -3.06
N PRO A 12 -26.52 -1.63 -3.22
CA PRO A 12 -25.09 -1.55 -3.01
C PRO A 12 -24.73 -1.98 -1.58
N MET A 13 -23.77 -2.90 -1.48
CA MET A 13 -23.27 -3.44 -0.23
C MET A 13 -22.58 -2.33 0.55
N ASN A 14 -23.00 -2.15 1.80
CA ASN A 14 -22.49 -1.11 2.69
C ASN A 14 -21.01 -1.42 3.03
N PRO A 15 -20.03 -0.52 2.74
CA PRO A 15 -18.60 -0.78 2.95
C PRO A 15 -18.19 -1.07 4.40
N SER A 16 -19.10 -0.86 5.35
CA SER A 16 -18.82 -0.94 6.79
C SER A 16 -18.75 -2.35 7.39
N GLN A 17 -18.97 -3.42 6.61
CA GLN A 17 -18.95 -4.80 7.12
C GLN A 17 -17.68 -5.62 6.83
N SER A 18 -16.74 -5.10 6.03
CA SER A 18 -15.43 -5.74 5.85
C SER A 18 -14.47 -5.34 6.99
N SER A 19 -14.60 -6.03 8.14
CA SER A 19 -13.68 -5.90 9.27
C SER A 19 -12.43 -6.79 9.11
N ARG A 20 -11.92 -6.94 7.88
CA ARG A 20 -10.61 -7.56 7.62
C ARG A 20 -9.53 -6.50 7.55
N SER A 21 -9.01 -6.13 8.71
CA SER A 21 -7.73 -5.43 8.78
C SER A 21 -6.62 -6.42 8.40
N TYR A 22 -6.15 -6.35 7.16
CA TYR A 22 -4.95 -7.08 6.77
C TYR A 22 -3.75 -6.47 7.52
N PRO A 23 -2.80 -7.27 8.04
CA PRO A 23 -1.61 -6.75 8.73
C PRO A 23 -0.82 -5.75 7.87
N GLN A 24 -0.86 -5.91 6.53
CA GLN A 24 -0.29 -4.94 5.61
C GLN A 24 -1.00 -3.56 5.62
N GLN A 25 -2.29 -3.49 5.92
CA GLN A 25 -3.00 -2.21 5.99
C GLN A 25 -2.66 -1.41 7.26
N ASN A 26 -2.20 -2.09 8.32
CA ASN A 26 -1.96 -1.46 9.61
C ASN A 26 -0.61 -0.71 9.65
N TRP A 27 0.41 -1.20 8.94
CA TRP A 27 1.70 -0.49 8.86
C TRP A 27 1.61 0.73 7.94
N ILE A 28 0.83 0.68 6.86
CA ILE A 28 0.63 1.81 5.93
C ILE A 28 -0.02 2.97 6.69
N ARG A 29 -1.11 2.69 7.42
CA ARG A 29 -1.80 3.69 8.26
C ARG A 29 -0.96 4.27 9.37
N THR A 30 0.11 3.59 9.80
CA THR A 30 1.02 4.13 10.82
C THR A 30 1.78 5.35 10.31
N TRP A 31 1.90 5.50 8.99
CA TRP A 31 2.57 6.61 8.32
C TRP A 31 1.62 7.67 7.81
N ASP A 32 0.30 7.53 7.97
CA ASP A 32 -0.64 8.55 7.50
C ASP A 32 -0.64 9.76 8.45
N TYR A 33 -0.88 10.94 7.88
CA TYR A 33 -1.24 12.11 8.68
C TYR A 33 -2.54 11.82 9.44
N ASP A 34 -2.64 12.33 10.67
CA ASP A 34 -3.90 12.25 11.40
C ASP A 34 -4.97 13.17 10.78
N ASP A 35 -6.19 13.11 11.31
CA ASP A 35 -7.31 13.92 10.80
C ASP A 35 -7.15 15.42 11.05
N ASP A 36 -6.17 15.83 11.86
CA ASP A 36 -5.80 17.23 12.11
C ASP A 36 -4.59 17.66 11.26
N ASP A 37 -4.23 16.91 10.21
CA ASP A 37 -3.04 17.12 9.35
C ASP A 37 -1.70 17.14 10.11
N LYS A 38 -1.61 16.48 11.27
CA LYS A 38 -0.34 16.37 12.02
C LYS A 38 0.47 15.16 11.53
N PRO A 39 1.81 15.30 11.45
CA PRO A 39 2.68 14.19 11.13
C PRO A 39 2.48 13.01 12.08
N PRO A 40 2.59 11.76 11.59
CA PRO A 40 2.40 10.59 12.42
C PRO A 40 3.47 10.50 13.50
N LYS A 41 3.11 9.93 14.65
CA LYS A 41 4.05 9.75 15.78
C LYS A 41 5.30 8.95 15.40
N ILE A 42 5.21 8.07 14.41
CA ILE A 42 6.35 7.30 13.90
C ILE A 42 7.39 8.19 13.22
N ALA A 43 7.00 9.32 12.60
CA ALA A 43 7.93 10.23 11.93
C ALA A 43 8.97 10.78 12.91
N GLY A 44 8.54 11.21 14.11
CA GLY A 44 9.47 11.69 15.14
C GLY A 44 10.47 10.62 15.60
N ARG A 45 10.02 9.36 15.71
CA ARG A 45 10.92 8.23 16.01
C ARG A 45 11.88 7.96 14.86
N TYR A 46 11.38 7.99 13.64
CA TYR A 46 12.17 7.78 12.44
C TYR A 46 13.31 8.78 12.33
N PHE A 47 13.03 10.08 12.45
CA PHE A 47 14.08 11.11 12.38
C PHE A 47 15.12 10.95 13.50
N LYS A 48 14.70 10.63 14.72
CA LYS A 48 15.62 10.36 15.84
C LYS A 48 16.59 9.20 15.53
N TYR A 49 16.07 8.10 14.96
CA TYR A 49 16.89 6.95 14.62
C TYR A 49 17.75 7.20 13.38
N LEU A 50 17.24 7.93 12.39
CA LEU A 50 17.98 8.35 11.21
C LEU A 50 19.19 9.22 11.60
N GLU A 51 19.00 10.19 12.49
CA GLU A 51 20.09 11.02 13.02
C GLU A 51 21.14 10.16 13.74
N SER A 52 20.68 9.24 14.60
CA SER A 52 21.58 8.32 15.31
C SER A 52 22.36 7.42 14.34
N PHE A 53 21.69 6.92 13.30
CA PHE A 53 22.28 6.07 12.27
C PHE A 53 23.34 6.82 11.46
N VAL A 54 23.05 8.03 11.01
CA VAL A 54 24.00 8.88 10.27
C VAL A 54 25.22 9.20 11.13
N ARG A 55 25.02 9.50 12.42
CA ARG A 55 26.13 9.74 13.36
C ARG A 55 27.01 8.49 13.51
N ILE A 56 26.41 7.34 13.80
CA ILE A 56 27.14 6.07 13.98
C ILE A 56 27.90 5.73 12.70
N LEU A 57 27.28 5.86 11.52
CA LEU A 57 27.96 5.64 10.24
C LEU A 57 29.21 6.50 10.09
N GLN A 58 29.12 7.80 10.42
CA GLN A 58 30.29 8.69 10.35
C GLN A 58 31.39 8.29 11.35
N GLU A 59 31.02 7.86 12.55
CA GLU A 59 31.96 7.36 13.56
C GLU A 59 32.65 6.08 13.10
N GLU A 60 31.92 5.16 12.46
CA GLU A 60 32.47 3.92 11.92
C GLU A 60 33.37 4.16 10.69
N GLU A 61 32.95 5.02 9.77
CA GLU A 61 33.77 5.44 8.62
C GLU A 61 35.08 6.10 9.08
N ALA A 62 35.05 6.90 10.15
CA ALA A 62 36.26 7.53 10.70
C ALA A 62 37.27 6.54 11.29
N LYS A 63 36.82 5.34 11.71
CA LYS A 63 37.69 4.27 12.22
C LYS A 63 38.36 3.46 11.10
N LEU A 64 37.85 3.58 9.86
CA LEU A 64 38.32 2.83 8.70
C LEU A 64 38.95 3.80 7.67
N PRO A 65 40.20 4.24 7.87
CA PRO A 65 40.86 5.16 6.96
C PRO A 65 41.12 4.60 5.54
N GLU A 66 40.94 3.29 5.34
CA GLU A 66 40.92 2.65 4.01
C GLU A 66 39.63 2.96 3.22
N LEU A 67 38.53 3.28 3.91
CA LEU A 67 37.27 3.77 3.34
C LEU A 67 37.33 5.30 3.17
N GLN A 68 38.26 5.78 2.35
CA GLN A 68 38.60 7.22 2.26
C GLN A 68 37.43 8.13 1.83
N GLU A 69 36.37 7.58 1.24
CA GLU A 69 35.35 8.38 0.57
C GLU A 69 34.11 8.71 1.42
N LYS A 70 33.99 8.23 2.68
CA LYS A 70 32.78 8.45 3.51
C LYS A 70 31.48 8.21 2.72
N GLU A 71 31.50 7.20 1.85
CA GLU A 71 30.51 7.05 0.78
C GLU A 71 29.11 6.82 1.35
N LEU A 72 29.01 6.06 2.45
CA LEU A 72 27.73 5.65 3.01
C LEU A 72 27.06 6.79 3.74
N SER A 73 27.80 7.53 4.59
CA SER A 73 27.22 8.69 5.26
C SER A 73 26.89 9.82 4.28
N SER A 74 27.69 9.98 3.23
CA SER A 74 27.43 10.93 2.14
C SER A 74 26.20 10.53 1.31
N LEU A 75 26.03 9.25 1.01
CA LEU A 75 24.87 8.73 0.29
C LEU A 75 23.58 8.92 1.09
N VAL A 76 23.61 8.66 2.40
CA VAL A 76 22.45 8.87 3.27
C VAL A 76 22.09 10.35 3.37
N LYS A 77 23.07 11.25 3.43
CA LYS A 77 22.82 12.70 3.37
C LYS A 77 22.23 13.12 2.04
N TRP A 78 22.82 12.68 0.93
CA TRP A 78 22.30 12.95 -0.41
C TRP A 78 20.85 12.48 -0.54
N SER A 79 20.52 11.28 -0.04
CA SER A 79 19.16 10.74 -0.05
C SER A 79 18.18 11.55 0.80
N GLN A 80 18.66 12.19 1.88
CA GLN A 80 17.87 13.15 2.66
C GLN A 80 17.62 14.44 1.90
N ASP A 81 18.67 15.02 1.32
CA ASP A 81 18.59 16.31 0.64
C ASP A 81 17.75 16.20 -0.65
N SER A 82 17.89 15.10 -1.39
CA SER A 82 17.16 14.85 -2.63
C SER A 82 15.72 14.36 -2.42
N GLY A 83 15.36 13.97 -1.20
CA GLY A 83 14.09 13.29 -0.91
C GLY A 83 14.00 11.85 -1.44
N THR A 84 15.08 11.29 -1.99
CA THR A 84 15.11 9.91 -2.51
C THR A 84 14.76 8.88 -1.44
N MET A 85 15.03 9.15 -0.16
CA MET A 85 14.63 8.26 0.93
C MET A 85 13.11 8.01 0.93
N TRP A 86 12.32 9.04 0.61
CA TRP A 86 10.86 8.98 0.67
C TRP A 86 10.32 8.11 -0.45
N LEU A 87 10.92 8.20 -1.65
CA LEU A 87 10.62 7.30 -2.75
C LEU A 87 10.91 5.84 -2.38
N HIS A 88 12.02 5.56 -1.71
CA HIS A 88 12.35 4.22 -1.25
C HIS A 88 11.37 3.67 -0.20
N MET A 89 10.75 4.53 0.61
CA MET A 89 9.69 4.09 1.55
C MET A 89 8.38 3.75 0.84
N LEU A 90 8.10 4.39 -0.29
CA LEU A 90 6.87 4.19 -1.03
C LEU A 90 6.90 2.94 -1.90
N ILE A 91 8.04 2.60 -2.51
CA ILE A 91 8.17 1.42 -3.41
C ILE A 91 7.69 0.12 -2.75
N PRO A 92 8.12 -0.25 -1.53
CA PRO A 92 7.67 -1.48 -0.87
C PRO A 92 6.20 -1.47 -0.48
N SER A 93 5.60 -0.28 -0.33
CA SER A 93 4.20 -0.15 0.09
C SER A 93 3.21 -0.53 -1.00
N GLY A 94 3.59 -0.37 -2.27
CA GLY A 94 2.70 -0.59 -3.41
C GLY A 94 1.49 0.36 -3.46
N PHE A 95 1.31 1.22 -2.45
CA PHE A 95 0.17 2.13 -2.29
C PHE A 95 0.69 3.52 -1.93
N ASN A 96 0.63 4.43 -2.91
CA ASN A 96 0.99 5.83 -2.74
C ASN A 96 -0.22 6.63 -2.26
N ASP A 97 -0.71 6.35 -1.04
CA ASP A 97 -1.77 7.18 -0.46
C ASP A 97 -1.25 8.62 -0.35
N THR A 98 -2.03 9.56 -0.89
CA THR A 98 -1.70 10.99 -0.89
C THR A 98 -1.66 11.57 0.52
N ARG A 99 -2.30 10.91 1.49
CA ARG A 99 -2.26 11.23 2.92
C ARG A 99 -1.08 10.59 3.66
N SER A 100 -0.27 9.76 3.00
CA SER A 100 0.89 9.16 3.65
C SER A 100 2.01 10.18 3.83
N PHE A 101 2.62 10.17 5.01
CA PHE A 101 3.74 11.05 5.35
C PHE A 101 4.89 10.98 4.34
N PRO A 102 5.38 9.80 3.91
CA PRO A 102 6.43 9.71 2.90
C PRO A 102 6.02 10.33 1.55
N PHE A 103 4.77 10.18 1.12
CA PHE A 103 4.30 10.77 -0.12
C PHE A 103 4.28 12.30 -0.04
N THR A 104 3.76 12.85 1.05
CA THR A 104 3.76 14.31 1.26
C THR A 104 5.18 14.86 1.31
N GLN A 105 6.11 14.18 2.00
CA GLN A 105 7.51 14.58 2.02
C GLN A 105 8.15 14.54 0.63
N LEU A 106 7.92 13.46 -0.14
CA LEU A 106 8.43 13.35 -1.51
C LEU A 106 7.93 14.48 -2.41
N ARG A 107 6.63 14.79 -2.34
CA ARG A 107 6.03 15.91 -3.10
C ARG A 107 6.64 17.25 -2.71
N GLN A 108 6.91 17.48 -1.42
CA GLN A 108 7.58 18.68 -0.95
C GLN A 108 9.00 18.81 -1.51
N HIS A 109 9.77 17.72 -1.57
CA HIS A 109 11.13 17.73 -2.15
C HIS A 109 11.17 17.94 -3.66
N ILE A 110 10.15 17.47 -4.38
CA ILE A 110 10.05 17.64 -5.83
C ILE A 110 9.60 19.06 -6.21
N GLU A 111 8.98 19.78 -5.28
CA GLU A 111 8.26 21.05 -5.49
C GLU A 111 6.94 20.89 -6.26
N GLU A 112 5.97 21.73 -5.91
CA GLU A 112 4.59 21.63 -6.40
C GLU A 112 4.49 21.81 -7.93
N THR A 113 5.29 22.70 -8.50
CA THR A 113 5.29 23.02 -9.94
C THR A 113 5.81 21.87 -10.79
N GLU A 114 6.92 21.26 -10.36
CA GLU A 114 7.53 20.12 -11.04
C GLU A 114 6.69 18.85 -10.84
N TRP A 115 6.06 18.69 -9.66
CA TRP A 115 5.08 17.63 -9.44
C TRP A 115 3.90 17.74 -10.41
N ALA A 116 3.28 18.92 -10.50
CA ALA A 116 2.15 19.16 -11.41
C ALA A 116 2.53 18.96 -12.90
N ARG A 117 3.76 19.34 -13.28
CA ARG A 117 4.28 19.07 -14.63
C ARG A 117 4.31 17.57 -14.92
N ARG A 118 4.89 16.78 -14.01
CA ARG A 118 4.98 15.31 -14.15
C ARG A 118 3.60 14.67 -14.14
N GLU A 119 2.73 15.07 -13.22
CA GLU A 119 1.34 14.58 -13.17
C GLU A 119 0.66 14.76 -14.52
N LYS A 120 0.79 15.94 -15.15
CA LYS A 120 0.24 16.21 -16.49
C LYS A 120 0.87 15.35 -17.59
N GLU A 121 2.15 15.06 -17.53
CA GLU A 121 2.84 14.20 -18.51
C GLU A 121 2.34 12.76 -18.48
N PHE A 122 1.97 12.27 -17.30
CA PHE A 122 1.43 10.92 -17.12
C PHE A 122 -0.11 10.86 -17.11
N TYR A 123 -0.78 12.02 -17.21
CA TYR A 123 -2.24 12.10 -17.28
C TYR A 123 -2.75 11.71 -18.67
N ASN A 124 -2.70 10.43 -19.00
CA ASN A 124 -3.40 9.88 -20.15
C ASN A 124 -4.79 9.39 -19.71
N SER A 125 -5.79 10.29 -19.78
CA SER A 125 -7.14 10.03 -19.29
C SER A 125 -7.75 8.72 -19.80
N SER A 126 -7.55 8.37 -21.08
CA SER A 126 -8.15 7.17 -21.66
C SER A 126 -7.48 5.88 -21.20
N GLU A 127 -6.16 5.88 -21.06
CA GLU A 127 -5.41 4.71 -20.58
C GLU A 127 -5.65 4.48 -19.07
N LEU A 128 -5.70 5.58 -18.29
CA LEU A 128 -6.01 5.53 -16.87
C LEU A 128 -7.43 5.03 -16.61
N GLU A 129 -8.42 5.49 -17.38
CA GLU A 129 -9.80 5.04 -17.28
C GLU A 129 -9.94 3.56 -17.65
N ALA A 130 -9.35 3.13 -18.77
CA ALA A 130 -9.35 1.72 -19.16
C ALA A 130 -8.63 0.82 -18.14
N PHE A 131 -7.54 1.31 -17.53
CA PHE A 131 -6.86 0.61 -16.44
C PHE A 131 -7.77 0.49 -15.21
N ALA A 132 -8.42 1.58 -14.81
CA ALA A 132 -9.33 1.61 -13.67
C ALA A 132 -10.52 0.66 -13.87
N GLU A 133 -11.19 0.72 -15.03
CA GLU A 133 -12.30 -0.18 -15.38
C GLU A 133 -11.90 -1.65 -15.31
N ARG A 134 -10.74 -1.99 -15.90
CA ARG A 134 -10.19 -3.35 -15.83
C ARG A 134 -9.94 -3.78 -14.39
N LYS A 135 -9.35 -2.91 -13.56
CA LYS A 135 -9.03 -3.24 -12.17
C LYS A 135 -10.26 -3.39 -11.30
N VAL A 136 -11.28 -2.56 -11.50
CA VAL A 136 -12.59 -2.70 -10.82
C VAL A 136 -13.23 -4.04 -11.19
N ASN A 137 -13.26 -4.39 -12.48
CA ASN A 137 -13.82 -5.67 -12.92
C ASN A 137 -13.01 -6.89 -12.41
N GLU A 138 -11.68 -6.81 -12.39
CA GLU A 138 -10.84 -7.84 -11.77
C GLU A 138 -11.11 -7.98 -10.26
N PHE A 139 -11.35 -6.87 -9.58
CA PHE A 139 -11.65 -6.85 -8.15
C PHE A 139 -13.03 -7.46 -7.85
N ASP A 140 -14.06 -7.11 -8.62
CA ASP A 140 -15.40 -7.69 -8.47
C ASP A 140 -15.37 -9.23 -8.62
N LYS A 141 -14.62 -9.73 -9.61
CA LYS A 141 -14.41 -11.18 -9.79
C LYS A 141 -13.70 -11.83 -8.62
N TYR A 142 -12.74 -11.14 -8.02
CA TYR A 142 -12.04 -11.62 -6.84
C TYR A 142 -12.98 -11.70 -5.64
N ASP A 143 -13.80 -10.68 -5.40
CA ASP A 143 -14.78 -10.66 -4.32
C ASP A 143 -15.83 -11.77 -4.48
N GLU A 144 -16.35 -11.98 -5.69
CA GLU A 144 -17.25 -13.11 -5.97
C GLU A 144 -16.60 -14.47 -5.70
N ALA A 145 -15.33 -14.64 -6.08
CA ALA A 145 -14.58 -15.86 -5.82
C ALA A 145 -14.31 -16.06 -4.32
N LEU A 146 -14.01 -14.98 -3.61
CA LEU A 146 -13.79 -14.97 -2.17
C LEU A 146 -15.07 -15.34 -1.41
N GLU A 147 -16.21 -14.77 -1.77
CA GLU A 147 -17.51 -15.12 -1.19
C GLU A 147 -17.82 -16.61 -1.38
N LYS A 148 -17.62 -17.16 -2.58
CA LYS A 148 -17.81 -18.59 -2.85
C LYS A 148 -16.89 -19.46 -1.99
N LEU A 149 -15.63 -19.06 -1.84
CA LEU A 149 -14.66 -19.76 -1.00
C LEU A 149 -15.06 -19.74 0.47
N GLU A 150 -15.56 -18.62 0.97
CA GLU A 150 -16.06 -18.49 2.34
C GLU A 150 -17.29 -19.35 2.60
N GLN A 151 -18.25 -19.37 1.68
CA GLN A 151 -19.41 -20.26 1.80
C GLN A 151 -18.99 -21.73 1.81
N THR A 152 -18.04 -22.11 0.96
CA THR A 152 -17.51 -23.48 0.93
C THR A 152 -16.75 -23.83 2.21
N ARG A 153 -15.98 -22.89 2.76
CA ARG A 153 -15.31 -23.06 4.05
C ARG A 153 -16.31 -23.30 5.18
N LEU A 154 -17.42 -22.55 5.23
CA LEU A 154 -18.48 -22.76 6.24
C LEU A 154 -19.13 -24.16 6.14
N LEU A 155 -19.26 -24.71 4.94
CA LEU A 155 -19.75 -26.08 4.74
C LEU A 155 -18.77 -27.12 5.31
N VAL A 156 -17.46 -26.90 5.14
CA VAL A 156 -16.44 -27.76 5.75
C VAL A 156 -16.46 -27.66 7.28
N ASP A 157 -16.51 -26.44 7.82
CA ASP A 157 -16.49 -26.19 9.26
C ASP A 157 -17.74 -26.76 9.97
N SER A 158 -18.89 -26.81 9.28
CA SER A 158 -20.13 -27.41 9.79
C SER A 158 -20.23 -28.93 9.57
N GLY A 159 -19.22 -29.56 8.94
CA GLY A 159 -19.22 -30.98 8.61
C GLY A 159 -20.13 -31.38 7.43
N GLY A 160 -20.71 -30.40 6.72
CA GLY A 160 -21.52 -30.62 5.52
C GLY A 160 -20.70 -30.92 4.25
N MET A 161 -19.38 -30.78 4.32
CA MET A 161 -18.42 -31.15 3.26
C MET A 161 -17.12 -31.65 3.90
N THR A 162 -16.50 -32.67 3.32
CA THR A 162 -15.18 -33.15 3.79
C THR A 162 -14.04 -32.29 3.23
N THR A 163 -12.90 -32.26 3.92
CA THR A 163 -11.71 -31.51 3.45
C THR A 163 -11.19 -32.02 2.10
N GLN A 164 -11.37 -33.32 1.80
CA GLN A 164 -11.00 -33.89 0.49
C GLN A 164 -11.90 -33.36 -0.64
N GLU A 165 -13.22 -33.32 -0.42
CA GLU A 165 -14.16 -32.73 -1.39
C GLU A 165 -13.90 -31.24 -1.63
N PHE A 166 -13.52 -30.49 -0.58
CA PHE A 166 -13.12 -29.09 -0.70
C PHE A 166 -11.91 -28.91 -1.62
N VAL A 167 -10.84 -29.70 -1.40
CA VAL A 167 -9.61 -29.61 -2.19
C VAL A 167 -9.87 -30.02 -3.66
N SER A 168 -10.69 -31.04 -3.89
CA SER A 168 -11.06 -31.43 -5.26
C SER A 168 -11.89 -30.37 -5.99
N ASN A 169 -12.76 -29.64 -5.29
CA ASN A 169 -13.53 -28.55 -5.87
C ASN A 169 -12.71 -27.27 -6.13
N ALA A 170 -11.62 -27.06 -5.39
CA ALA A 170 -10.76 -25.89 -5.55
C ALA A 170 -9.72 -26.01 -6.69
N LEU A 171 -9.49 -27.23 -7.20
CA LEU A 171 -8.49 -27.54 -8.23
C LEU A 171 -9.08 -27.74 -9.64
N ASN A 172 -10.41 -27.62 -9.80
CA ASN A 172 -11.12 -27.63 -11.08
C ASN A 172 -11.53 -26.22 -11.48
#